data_AF-A0A060BME7-F1
#
_entry.id   AF-A0A060BME7-F1
#
_cell.length_a   1.000
_cell.length_b   1.000
_cell.length_c   1.000
_cell.angle_alpha   90.00
_cell.angle_beta   90.00
_cell.angle_gamma   90.00
#
_symmetry.space_group_name_H-M   'P 1'
#
loop_
_entity.id
_entity.type
_entity.pdbx_description
1 polymer ?
#
loop_
_entity_poly.entity_id
_entity_poly.type
_entity_poly.pdbx_seq_one_letter_code
_entity_poly.pdbx_strand_id
1 'polypeptide(L)'
;MPIIVGEVGWPTDGDRNANIENGRRLQPRIASASDEQQGDTSKKGSIDVYLFSLIDEDAKSIAPGNFERHWGIFEYDGKPKYGLNLSGHEEDMNLVSAHGVKYLERRWCIIDPDATDLASLPRSMDLPVLSQIALPSA
;
A
#
# COMPACT_ATOMS: atom_id res chain seq x y z
N MET A 1 -7.85 -29.59 -7.97
CA MET A 1 -7.11 -28.71 -7.04
C MET A 1 -7.64 -27.29 -7.18
N PRO A 2 -8.09 -26.67 -6.08
CA PRO A 2 -8.46 -25.25 -6.06
C PRO A 2 -7.23 -24.38 -6.35
N ILE A 3 -7.44 -23.22 -7.00
CA ILE A 3 -6.42 -22.18 -7.19
C ILE A 3 -6.78 -21.04 -6.25
N ILE A 4 -5.76 -20.51 -5.57
CA ILE A 4 -5.85 -19.32 -4.73
C ILE A 4 -4.80 -18.35 -5.24
N VAL A 5 -5.18 -17.09 -5.44
CA VAL A 5 -4.23 -16.02 -5.77
C VAL A 5 -3.74 -15.41 -4.45
N GLY A 6 -2.52 -15.77 -4.06
CA GLY A 6 -1.95 -15.36 -2.78
C GLY A 6 -1.65 -13.86 -2.68
N GLU A 7 -1.33 -13.21 -3.80
CA GLU A 7 -1.04 -11.78 -3.87
C GLU A 7 -1.38 -11.25 -5.26
N VAL A 8 -2.11 -10.14 -5.32
CA VAL A 8 -2.34 -9.37 -6.54
C VAL A 8 -2.64 -7.91 -6.18
N GLY A 9 -2.19 -6.97 -6.99
CA GLY A 9 -2.45 -5.56 -6.72
C GLY A 9 -1.85 -4.63 -7.76
N TRP A 10 -1.79 -3.34 -7.40
CA TRP A 10 -1.09 -2.33 -8.19
C TRP A 10 -0.45 -1.27 -7.29
N PRO A 11 0.85 -0.96 -7.45
CA PRO A 11 1.49 0.10 -6.67
C PRO A 11 1.04 1.49 -7.13
N THR A 12 1.07 2.46 -6.23
CA THR A 12 0.54 3.80 -6.49
C THR A 12 1.60 4.90 -6.57
N ASP A 13 2.87 4.56 -6.40
CA ASP A 13 4.00 5.49 -6.55
C ASP A 13 5.29 4.70 -6.82
N GLY A 14 6.40 5.39 -7.10
CA GLY A 14 7.73 4.80 -7.28
C GLY A 14 8.05 4.29 -8.69
N ASP A 15 7.13 4.45 -9.64
CA ASP A 15 7.33 4.25 -11.08
C ASP A 15 6.34 5.10 -11.89
N ARG A 16 6.62 5.38 -13.17
CA ARG A 16 5.73 6.13 -14.08
C ARG A 16 4.31 5.55 -14.14
N ASN A 17 4.18 4.22 -14.10
CA ASN A 17 2.89 3.53 -14.19
C ASN A 17 2.33 3.13 -12.81
N ALA A 18 3.15 3.20 -11.76
CA ALA A 18 2.72 3.05 -10.39
C ALA A 18 2.12 4.37 -9.92
N ASN A 19 0.82 4.55 -10.10
CA ASN A 19 0.13 5.79 -9.76
C ASN A 19 -1.29 5.52 -9.26
N ILE A 20 -1.83 6.46 -8.50
CA ILE A 20 -3.17 6.38 -7.88
C ILE A 20 -4.25 6.13 -8.94
N GLU A 21 -4.15 6.74 -10.12
CA GLU A 21 -5.18 6.58 -11.16
C GLU A 21 -5.23 5.14 -11.71
N ASN A 22 -4.09 4.51 -11.91
CA ASN A 22 -4.02 3.10 -12.32
C ASN A 22 -4.48 2.17 -11.19
N GLY A 23 -4.06 2.42 -9.94
CA GLY A 23 -4.52 1.66 -8.78
C GLY A 23 -6.04 1.69 -8.61
N ARG A 24 -6.62 2.90 -8.68
CA ARG A 24 -8.08 3.12 -8.63
C ARG A 24 -8.83 2.41 -9.74
N ARG A 25 -8.22 2.25 -10.92
CA ARG A 25 -8.84 1.56 -12.06
C ARG A 25 -8.75 0.04 -11.97
N LEU A 26 -7.65 -0.50 -11.46
CA LEU A 26 -7.38 -1.94 -11.51
C LEU A 26 -7.91 -2.69 -10.28
N GLN A 27 -7.78 -2.12 -9.09
CA GLN A 27 -8.14 -2.81 -7.85
C GLN A 27 -9.62 -3.20 -7.77
N PRO A 28 -10.58 -2.35 -8.15
CA PRO A 28 -11.99 -2.76 -8.18
C PRO A 28 -12.25 -3.89 -9.18
N ARG A 29 -11.52 -3.93 -10.30
CA ARG A 29 -11.65 -4.97 -11.33
C ARG A 29 -11.10 -6.31 -10.86
N ILE A 30 -10.01 -6.29 -10.09
CA ILE A 30 -9.46 -7.48 -9.44
C ILE A 30 -10.50 -8.05 -8.46
N ALA A 31 -11.08 -7.20 -7.62
CA ALA A 31 -12.10 -7.60 -6.65
C ALA A 31 -13.39 -8.11 -7.31
N SER A 32 -13.85 -7.51 -8.41
CA SER A 32 -15.04 -8.01 -9.10
C SER A 32 -14.76 -9.32 -9.87
N ALA A 33 -13.55 -9.50 -10.38
CA ALA A 33 -13.18 -10.70 -11.14
C ALA A 33 -13.06 -11.97 -10.27
N SER A 34 -12.89 -11.85 -8.95
CA SER A 34 -12.93 -13.02 -8.05
C SER A 34 -14.34 -13.58 -7.88
N ASP A 35 -15.36 -12.73 -8.01
CA ASP A 35 -16.77 -13.07 -7.83
C ASP A 35 -17.44 -13.48 -9.14
N GLU A 36 -17.02 -12.88 -10.26
CA GLU A 36 -17.51 -13.25 -11.58
C GLU A 36 -16.95 -14.60 -12.04
N GLN A 37 -17.84 -15.52 -12.42
CA GLN A 37 -17.49 -16.78 -13.10
C GLN A 37 -17.02 -16.56 -14.55
N GLN A 38 -16.37 -15.44 -14.84
CA GLN A 38 -16.15 -14.96 -16.19
C GLN A 38 -14.71 -15.17 -16.63
N GLY A 39 -14.50 -16.32 -17.26
CA GLY A 39 -13.28 -16.66 -17.98
C GLY A 39 -13.51 -17.83 -18.94
N ASP A 40 -12.90 -17.74 -20.12
CA ASP A 40 -12.78 -18.83 -21.12
C ASP A 40 -11.85 -19.97 -20.63
N THR A 41 -11.28 -19.84 -19.43
CA THR A 41 -10.45 -20.86 -18.81
C THR A 41 -11.34 -21.92 -18.16
N SER A 42 -10.95 -23.19 -18.31
CA SER A 42 -11.76 -24.39 -17.97
C SER A 42 -12.11 -24.59 -16.49
N LYS A 43 -12.04 -23.55 -15.65
CA LYS A 43 -12.37 -23.58 -14.22
C LYS A 43 -13.50 -22.61 -13.93
N LYS A 44 -14.73 -23.14 -13.97
CA LYS A 44 -15.94 -22.44 -13.54
C LYS A 44 -15.97 -22.39 -12.00
N GLY A 45 -16.04 -21.20 -11.42
CA GLY A 45 -16.16 -21.01 -9.96
C GLY A 45 -15.52 -19.70 -9.51
N SER A 46 -15.86 -19.22 -8.32
CA SER A 46 -15.17 -18.11 -7.66
C SER A 46 -13.72 -18.50 -7.33
N ILE A 47 -12.83 -17.52 -7.31
CA ILE A 47 -11.42 -17.71 -6.97
C ILE A 47 -11.13 -16.86 -5.73
N ASP A 48 -10.49 -17.46 -4.72
CA ASP A 48 -10.01 -16.71 -3.56
C ASP A 48 -8.81 -15.86 -3.96
N VAL A 49 -8.94 -14.54 -3.76
CA VAL A 49 -7.94 -13.54 -4.15
C VAL A 49 -7.58 -12.68 -2.95
N TYR A 50 -6.29 -12.58 -2.67
CA TYR A 50 -5.75 -11.73 -1.61
C TYR A 50 -5.09 -10.48 -2.23
N LEU A 51 -5.63 -9.31 -1.89
CA LEU A 51 -5.14 -8.03 -2.36
C LEU A 51 -3.82 -7.68 -1.66
N PHE A 52 -2.77 -7.44 -2.43
CA PHE A 52 -1.48 -6.96 -1.93
C PHE A 52 -1.38 -5.44 -2.16
N SER A 53 -1.28 -4.62 -1.11
CA SER A 53 -1.31 -4.94 0.32
C SER A 53 -2.23 -3.98 1.10
N LEU A 54 -2.36 -4.18 2.41
CA LEU A 54 -3.23 -3.35 3.25
C LEU A 54 -2.69 -1.92 3.38
N ILE A 55 -1.40 -1.77 3.69
CA ILE A 55 -0.73 -0.48 3.92
C ILE A 55 0.54 -0.38 3.08
N ASP A 56 0.98 0.85 2.83
CA ASP A 56 2.32 1.09 2.31
C ASP A 56 3.39 0.65 3.33
N GLU A 57 4.38 -0.10 2.86
CA GLU A 57 5.41 -0.73 3.68
C GLU A 57 6.76 -0.05 3.44
N ASP A 58 7.07 0.98 4.23
CA ASP A 58 8.28 1.79 4.10
C ASP A 58 9.59 1.03 4.33
N ALA A 59 9.57 0.01 5.20
CA ALA A 59 10.70 -0.86 5.48
C ALA A 59 10.92 -1.94 4.40
N LYS A 60 10.09 -1.99 3.36
CA LYS A 60 10.22 -2.98 2.28
C LYS A 60 11.46 -2.72 1.43
N SER A 61 12.13 -3.80 1.04
CA SER A 61 13.29 -3.74 0.14
C SER A 61 12.87 -3.18 -1.22
N ILE A 62 13.62 -2.19 -1.70
CA ILE A 62 13.42 -1.56 -3.01
C ILE A 62 14.30 -2.19 -4.10
N ALA A 63 14.92 -3.35 -3.84
CA ALA A 63 15.76 -4.02 -4.83
C ALA A 63 15.05 -4.29 -6.17
N PRO A 64 13.74 -4.66 -6.20
CA PRO A 64 12.96 -4.73 -7.44
C PRO A 64 12.63 -3.37 -8.06
N GLY A 65 12.54 -2.31 -7.26
CA GLY A 65 12.20 -0.95 -7.67
C GLY A 65 11.63 -0.12 -6.54
N ASN A 66 11.58 1.20 -6.73
CA ASN A 66 11.06 2.13 -5.71
C ASN A 66 9.57 1.93 -5.43
N PHE A 67 8.82 1.37 -6.38
CA PHE A 67 7.38 1.09 -6.24
C PHE A 67 7.04 0.06 -5.16
N GLU A 68 8.02 -0.74 -4.72
CA GLU A 68 7.81 -1.82 -3.73
C GLU A 68 7.21 -1.32 -2.40
N ARG A 69 7.41 -0.05 -2.04
CA ARG A 69 6.89 0.54 -0.80
C ARG A 69 5.47 1.08 -0.92
N HIS A 70 4.83 0.96 -2.09
CA HIS A 70 3.63 1.73 -2.44
C HIS A 70 2.42 0.88 -2.88
N TRP A 71 2.35 -0.38 -2.42
CA TRP A 71 1.28 -1.33 -2.78
C TRP A 71 0.02 -1.24 -1.90
N GLY A 72 0.05 -0.46 -0.83
CA GLY A 72 -1.07 -0.33 0.10
C GLY A 72 -2.32 0.22 -0.57
N ILE A 73 -3.49 -0.27 -0.15
CA ILE A 73 -4.79 0.39 -0.37
C ILE A 73 -5.02 1.54 0.63
N PHE A 74 -4.35 1.48 1.78
CA PHE A 74 -4.24 2.56 2.75
C PHE A 74 -2.83 3.15 2.77
N GLU A 75 -2.73 4.42 3.14
CA GLU A 75 -1.49 5.05 3.60
C GLU A 75 -1.07 4.44 4.95
N TYR A 76 0.15 4.77 5.42
CA TYR A 76 0.68 4.28 6.70
C TYR A 76 -0.19 4.62 7.92
N ASP A 77 -1.02 5.66 7.81
CA ASP A 77 -1.91 6.14 8.87
C ASP A 77 -3.34 5.59 8.75
N GLY A 78 -3.57 4.64 7.84
CA GLY A 78 -4.88 4.05 7.62
C GLY A 78 -5.85 4.95 6.86
N LYS A 79 -5.39 6.02 6.20
CA LYS A 79 -6.19 6.78 5.24
C LYS A 79 -6.28 6.04 3.90
N PRO A 80 -7.48 5.86 3.30
CA PRO A 80 -7.61 5.23 2.00
C PRO A 80 -6.92 6.07 0.91
N LYS A 81 -6.19 5.40 0.00
CA LYS A 81 -5.48 6.08 -1.10
C LYS A 81 -6.39 6.41 -2.28
N TYR A 82 -7.51 5.71 -2.40
CA TYR A 82 -8.54 5.92 -3.42
C TYR A 82 -9.86 5.28 -2.96
N GLY A 83 -10.97 5.66 -3.57
CA GLY A 83 -12.25 5.00 -3.37
C GLY A 83 -12.18 3.56 -3.87
N LEU A 84 -12.39 2.61 -2.96
CA LEU A 84 -12.43 1.18 -3.23
C LEU A 84 -13.57 0.58 -2.41
N ASN A 85 -14.37 -0.27 -3.04
CA ASN A 85 -15.43 -1.03 -2.39
C ASN A 85 -15.05 -2.52 -2.49
N LEU A 86 -14.88 -3.16 -1.33
CA LEU A 86 -14.55 -4.59 -1.21
C LEU A 86 -15.76 -5.45 -0.87
N SER A 87 -16.95 -4.86 -0.71
CA SER A 87 -18.16 -5.58 -0.27
C SER A 87 -18.87 -6.36 -1.38
N GLY A 88 -18.52 -6.13 -2.66
CA GLY A 88 -19.22 -6.73 -3.79
C GLY A 88 -20.65 -6.24 -4.01
N HIS A 89 -21.12 -5.26 -3.22
CA HIS A 89 -22.47 -4.68 -3.31
C HIS A 89 -22.42 -3.22 -3.80
N GLU A 90 -23.42 -2.80 -4.58
CA GLU A 90 -23.50 -1.46 -5.19
C GLU A 90 -23.74 -0.30 -4.20
N GLU A 91 -24.00 -0.59 -2.93
CA GLU A 91 -24.12 0.46 -1.92
C GLU A 91 -22.74 1.10 -1.66
N ASP A 92 -22.70 2.43 -1.51
CA ASP A 92 -21.52 3.32 -1.40
C ASP A 92 -20.57 3.01 -0.20
N MET A 93 -20.13 1.77 -0.04
CA MET A 93 -19.23 1.32 1.01
C MET A 93 -17.78 1.44 0.55
N ASN A 94 -17.34 2.69 0.41
CA ASN A 94 -15.93 2.99 0.26
C ASN A 94 -15.17 2.66 1.54
N LEU A 95 -13.88 2.33 1.39
CA LEU A 95 -12.95 2.29 2.51
C LEU A 95 -13.02 3.59 3.33
N VAL A 96 -12.99 3.44 4.65
CA VAL A 96 -13.01 4.55 5.61
C VAL A 96 -11.66 4.64 6.31
N SER A 97 -11.27 5.85 6.69
CA SER A 97 -10.02 6.07 7.42
C SER A 97 -10.03 5.41 8.79
N ALA A 98 -8.86 4.94 9.22
CA ALA A 98 -8.66 4.48 10.59
C ALA A 98 -8.99 5.59 11.61
N HIS A 99 -9.59 5.19 12.73
CA HIS A 99 -9.94 6.10 13.82
C HIS A 99 -8.88 6.11 14.92
N GLY A 100 -8.77 7.23 15.63
CA GLY A 100 -7.88 7.33 16.81
C GLY A 100 -6.39 7.40 16.50
N VAL A 101 -6.03 7.70 15.24
CA VAL A 101 -4.63 7.88 14.83
C VAL A 101 -4.01 9.06 15.57
N LYS A 102 -2.92 8.81 16.29
CA LYS A 102 -2.15 9.83 16.99
C LYS A 102 -0.88 10.13 16.20
N TYR A 103 -0.81 11.34 15.68
CA TYR A 103 0.38 11.81 15.00
C TYR A 103 1.43 12.28 16.01
N LEU A 104 2.69 11.93 15.75
CA LEU A 104 3.84 12.53 16.41
C LEU A 104 4.01 13.98 15.95
N GLU A 105 4.70 14.79 16.75
CA GLU A 105 5.09 16.12 16.33
C GLU A 105 5.94 16.06 15.06
N ARG A 106 5.62 16.93 14.10
CA ARG A 106 6.38 17.07 12.86
C ARG A 106 7.78 17.54 13.18
N ARG A 107 8.74 16.64 12.98
CA ARG A 107 10.18 16.90 13.12
C ARG A 107 10.84 16.62 11.79
N TRP A 108 11.87 17.38 11.48
CA TRP A 108 12.72 17.14 10.31
C TRP A 108 14.17 17.00 10.79
N CYS A 109 14.90 16.07 10.19
CA CYS A 109 16.34 15.94 10.42
C CYS A 109 17.06 16.93 9.50
N ILE A 110 17.95 17.73 10.07
CA ILE A 110 18.91 18.54 9.32
C ILE A 110 20.26 17.85 9.47
N ILE A 111 21.04 17.78 8.38
CA ILE A 111 22.42 17.32 8.45
C ILE A 111 23.19 18.27 9.35
N ASP A 112 23.97 17.73 10.29
CA ASP A 112 24.88 18.52 11.10
C ASP A 112 25.85 19.28 10.18
N PRO A 113 25.87 20.63 10.20
CA PRO A 113 26.72 21.42 9.31
C PRO A 113 28.21 21.17 9.52
N ASP A 114 28.60 20.66 10.70
CA ASP A 114 30.00 20.39 11.06
C ASP A 114 30.37 18.91 10.82
N ALA A 115 29.46 18.09 10.27
CA ALA A 115 29.72 16.69 9.98
C ALA A 115 30.83 16.52 8.92
N THR A 116 31.93 15.87 9.32
CA THR A 116 33.04 15.55 8.41
C THR A 116 32.95 14.15 7.80
N ASP A 117 32.22 13.24 8.45
CA ASP A 117 32.00 11.88 7.97
C ASP A 117 30.56 11.72 7.48
N LEU A 118 30.42 11.57 6.16
CA LEU A 118 29.13 11.42 5.48
C LEU A 118 28.89 9.98 5.01
N ALA A 119 29.76 9.02 5.36
CA ALA A 119 29.66 7.65 4.86
C ALA A 119 28.37 6.94 5.33
N SER A 120 27.88 7.28 6.52
CA SER A 120 26.63 6.75 7.07
C SER A 120 25.38 7.49 6.60
N LEU A 121 25.54 8.60 5.88
CA LEU A 121 24.43 9.48 5.52
C LEU A 121 23.34 8.76 4.70
N PRO A 122 23.66 7.98 3.65
CA PRO A 122 22.64 7.28 2.87
C PRO A 122 21.76 6.37 3.74
N ARG A 123 22.38 5.60 4.65
CA ARG A 123 21.68 4.70 5.58
C ARG A 123 20.83 5.45 6.60
N SER A 124 21.28 6.63 7.04
CA SER A 124 20.52 7.47 7.98
C SER A 124 19.32 8.16 7.33
N MET A 125 19.37 8.37 6.00
CA MET A 125 18.27 8.90 5.21
C MET A 125 17.27 7.82 4.79
N ASP A 126 17.70 6.55 4.74
CA ASP A 126 16.83 5.39 4.50
C ASP A 126 15.85 5.11 5.67
N LEU A 127 16.15 5.62 6.86
CA LEU A 127 15.20 5.66 7.98
C LEU A 127 14.28 6.86 7.75
N PRO A 128 13.00 6.64 7.41
CA PRO A 128 12.12 7.74 7.07
C PRO A 128 11.95 8.64 8.30
N VAL A 129 12.29 9.90 8.11
CA VAL A 129 12.00 11.05 8.99
C VAL A 129 10.47 11.27 9.17
N LEU A 130 9.62 10.32 8.76
CA LEU A 130 8.18 10.50 8.66
C LEU A 130 7.34 9.28 9.11
N SER A 131 7.86 8.37 9.93
CA SER A 131 6.99 7.42 10.66
C SER A 131 6.32 8.16 11.84
N GLN A 132 5.31 8.97 11.53
CA GLN A 132 4.68 9.94 12.43
C GLN A 132 3.65 9.28 13.38
N ILE A 133 3.78 8.00 13.76
CA ILE A 133 2.82 7.32 14.65
C ILE A 133 3.58 6.67 15.80
N ALA A 134 3.24 7.06 17.03
CA ALA A 134 3.71 6.40 18.23
C ALA A 134 2.99 5.06 18.42
N LEU A 135 3.76 3.99 18.63
CA LEU A 135 3.23 2.78 19.27
C LEU A 135 2.73 3.13 20.69
N PRO A 136 1.66 2.48 21.18
CA PRO A 136 1.06 2.83 22.46
C PRO A 136 2.06 2.62 23.60
N SER A 137 2.26 3.65 24.42
CA SER A 137 2.97 3.53 25.69
C SER A 137 2.19 2.58 26.61
N ALA A 138 2.89 1.58 27.13
CA ALA A 138 2.42 0.71 28.22
C ALA A 138 2.31 1.49 29.55
#